data_AF-A0A7K3RP90-F1
#
_entry.id   AF-A0A7K3RP90-F1
#
_cell.length_a   1.000
_cell.length_b   1.000
_cell.length_c   1.000
_cell.angle_alpha   90.00
_cell.angle_beta   90.00
_cell.angle_gamma   90.00
#
_symmetry.space_group_name_H-M   'P 1'
#
loop_
_entity.id
_entity.type
_entity.pdbx_description
1 polymer ?
#
loop_
_entity_poly.entity_id
_entity_poly.type
_entity_poly.pdbx_seq_one_letter_code
_entity_poly.pdbx_strand_id
1 'polypeptide(L)' 'MPASPAPAPPPYPVAVVGIGADGWSGLSGTAREALRGAEVLIGGARQLDLLPPECAGA' A
#
# COMPACT_ATOMS: atom_id res chain seq x y z
N MET A 1 -33.00 0.62 6.45
CA MET A 1 -32.09 1.77 6.62
C MET A 1 -31.21 1.80 5.38
N PRO A 2 -31.30 2.80 4.50
CA PRO A 2 -30.28 2.96 3.47
C PRO A 2 -28.93 3.16 4.17
N ALA A 3 -27.91 2.39 3.77
CA ALA A 3 -26.58 2.53 4.33
C ALA A 3 -26.08 3.96 4.12
N SER A 4 -25.46 4.56 5.14
CA SER A 4 -24.80 5.86 4.99
C SER A 4 -23.76 5.75 3.86
N PRO A 5 -23.67 6.73 2.94
CA PRO A 5 -22.62 6.71 1.94
C PRO A 5 -21.27 6.68 2.66
N ALA A 6 -20.39 5.77 2.23
CA ALA A 6 -19.02 5.74 2.72
C ALA A 6 -18.38 7.12 2.48
N PRO A 7 -17.56 7.63 3.43
CA PRO A 7 -16.89 8.90 3.24
C PRO A 7 -16.12 8.87 1.92
N ALA A 8 -16.26 9.93 1.12
CA ALA A 8 -15.47 10.09 -0.09
C ALA A 8 -13.98 10.01 0.27
N PRO A 9 -13.17 9.23 -0.45
CA PRO A 9 -11.75 9.14 -0.16
C PRO A 9 -11.14 10.55 -0.25
N PRO A 10 -10.16 10.87 0.61
CA PRO A 10 -9.47 12.14 0.54
C PRO A 10 -8.90 12.32 -0.88
N PRO A 11 -8.83 13.56 -1.39
CA PRO A 11 -8.42 13.82 -2.78
C PRO A 11 -7.04 13.24 -3.11
N TYR A 12 -6.20 12.98 -2.10
CA TYR A 12 -4.93 12.27 -2.22
C TYR A 12 -4.75 11.34 -1.00
N PRO A 13 -5.13 10.06 -1.08
CA PRO A 13 -4.94 9.12 0.02
C PRO A 13 -3.46 8.71 0.10
N VAL A 14 -2.78 9.12 1.17
CA VAL A 14 -1.44 8.62 1.50
C VAL A 14 -1.58 7.47 2.48
N ALA A 15 -1.10 6.28 2.08
CA ALA A 15 -0.96 5.13 2.95
C ALA A 15 0.49 4.98 3.40
N VAL A 16 0.70 4.72 4.69
CA VAL A 16 2.04 4.41 5.24
C VAL A 16 2.05 2.95 5.64
N VAL A 17 2.93 2.16 5.00
CA VAL A 17 3.09 0.73 5.26
C VAL A 17 4.48 0.47 5.84
N GLY A 18 4.53 -0.13 7.03
CA GLY A 18 5.78 -0.62 7.61
C GLY A 18 6.15 -1.98 7.05
N ILE A 19 7.36 -2.12 6.51
CA ILE A 19 7.89 -3.40 5.99
C ILE A 19 8.94 -3.92 6.95
N GLY A 20 8.61 -5.02 7.64
CA GLY A 20 9.49 -5.72 8.57
C GLY A 20 10.59 -6.52 7.88
N ALA A 21 11.37 -7.28 8.66
CA ALA A 21 12.42 -8.15 8.13
C ALA A 21 11.88 -9.30 7.25
N ASP A 22 10.65 -9.74 7.51
CA ASP A 22 9.96 -10.77 6.72
C ASP A 22 9.53 -10.27 5.32
N GLY A 23 9.65 -8.97 5.05
CA GLY A 23 9.32 -8.40 3.76
C GLY A 23 7.85 -8.60 3.38
N TRP A 24 7.61 -8.84 2.09
CA TRP A 24 6.27 -8.97 1.50
C TRP A 24 5.39 -10.06 2.15
N SER A 25 5.98 -11.19 2.56
CA SER A 25 5.25 -12.32 3.14
C SER A 25 4.70 -12.02 4.54
N GLY A 26 5.30 -11.07 5.27
CA GLY A 26 4.84 -10.61 6.58
C GLY A 26 3.73 -9.54 6.55
N LEU A 27 3.42 -8.97 5.37
CA LEU A 27 2.41 -7.92 5.26
C LEU A 27 0.98 -8.44 5.37
N SER A 28 0.10 -7.61 5.96
CA SER A 28 -1.35 -7.86 5.97
C SER A 28 -1.95 -7.75 4.55
N GLY A 29 -3.14 -8.33 4.34
CA GLY A 29 -3.87 -8.20 3.08
C GLY A 29 -4.06 -6.73 2.65
N THR A 30 -4.55 -5.90 3.57
CA THR A 30 -4.75 -4.46 3.33
C THR A 30 -3.46 -3.71 2.99
N ALA A 31 -2.34 -4.06 3.63
CA ALA A 31 -1.05 -3.45 3.32
C ALA A 31 -0.58 -3.83 1.91
N ARG A 32 -0.74 -5.10 1.51
CA ARG A 32 -0.42 -5.56 0.15
C ARG A 32 -1.32 -4.91 -0.89
N GLU A 33 -2.60 -4.76 -0.61
CA GLU A 33 -3.57 -4.08 -1.49
C GLU A 33 -3.22 -2.61 -1.67
N ALA A 34 -2.88 -1.91 -0.58
CA ALA A 34 -2.44 -0.52 -0.64
C ALA A 34 -1.18 -0.35 -1.50
N LEU A 35 -0.19 -1.24 -1.36
CA LEU A 35 1.04 -1.20 -2.15
C LEU A 35 0.82 -1.54 -3.64
N ARG A 36 -0.09 -2.47 -3.95
CA ARG A 36 -0.45 -2.82 -5.34
C ARG A 36 -1.29 -1.76 -6.03
N GLY A 37 -2.12 -1.04 -5.28
CA GLY A 37 -2.95 0.04 -5.81
C GLY A 37 -2.25 1.40 -5.84
N ALA A 38 -1.04 1.50 -5.28
CA ALA A 38 -0.30 2.75 -5.24
C ALA A 38 0.26 3.10 -6.62
N GLU A 39 -0.11 4.27 -7.13
CA GLU A 39 0.46 4.82 -8.36
C GLU A 39 1.94 5.19 -8.19
N VAL A 40 2.29 5.68 -6.99
CA VAL A 40 3.64 6.13 -6.64
C VAL A 40 4.05 5.48 -5.32
N LEU A 41 5.25 4.90 -5.29
CA LEU A 41 5.87 4.38 -4.09
C LEU A 41 7.06 5.25 -3.66
N ILE A 42 7.09 5.60 -2.38
CA ILE A 42 8.16 6.38 -1.76
C ILE A 42 8.70 5.55 -0.59
N GLY A 43 10.01 5.29 -0.58
CA GLY A 43 10.64 4.47 0.45
C GLY A 43 12.15 4.39 0.32
N GLY A 44 12.81 3.78 1.31
CA GLY A 44 14.23 3.46 1.24
C GLY A 44 14.49 2.29 0.28
N ALA A 45 15.68 2.25 -0.32
CA ALA A 45 16.07 1.22 -1.30
C ALA A 45 15.81 -0.20 -0.79
N ARG A 46 16.24 -0.52 0.44
CA ARG A 46 16.00 -1.83 1.07
C ARG A 46 14.52 -2.21 1.13
N GLN A 47 13.63 -1.25 1.43
CA GLN A 47 12.19 -1.53 1.51
C GLN A 47 11.59 -1.76 0.12
N LEU A 48 12.01 -0.98 -0.87
CA LEU A 48 11.53 -1.10 -2.24
C LEU A 48 12.02 -2.41 -2.88
N ASP A 49 13.24 -2.86 -2.58
CA ASP A 49 13.79 -4.14 -3.06
C ASP A 49 13.06 -5.37 -2.49
N LEU A 50 12.31 -5.21 -1.39
CA LEU A 50 11.49 -6.27 -0.79
C LEU A 50 10.11 -6.39 -1.45
N LEU A 51 9.75 -5.46 -2.33
CA LEU A 51 8.47 -5.47 -3.00
C LEU A 51 8.51 -6.35 -4.24
N PRO A 52 7.41 -7.06 -4.52
CA PRO A 52 7.32 -7.84 -5.73
C PRO A 52 7.19 -6.90 -6.95
N PRO A 53 7.56 -7.37 -8.15
CA PRO A 53 7.63 -6.52 -9.35
C PRO A 53 6.28 -5.87 -9.71
N GLU A 54 5.15 -6.49 -9.35
CA GLU A 54 3.81 -5.93 -9.61
C GLU A 54 3.49 -4.67 -8.79
N CYS A 55 4.30 -4.34 -7.78
CA CYS A 55 4.15 -3.12 -6.99
C CYS A 55 4.97 -1.95 -7.55
N ALA A 56 5.69 -2.10 -8.66
CA ALA A 56 6.43 -0.98 -9.25
C ALA A 56 5.46 0.16 -9.62
N GLY A 57 5.56 1.28 -8.90
CA GLY A 57 4.86 2.51 -9.25
C GLY A 57 5.14 2.86 -10.71
N ALA A 58 4.13 3.37 -11.43
CA ALA A 58 4.24 3.67 -12.86
C ALA A 58 5.22 4.80 -13.15
#